data_AF-A0A7X9IL19-F1
#
_entry.id   AF-A0A7X9IL19-F1
#
_cell.length_a   1.000
_cell.length_b   1.000
_cell.length_c   1.000
_cell.angle_alpha   90.00
_cell.angle_beta   90.00
_cell.angle_gamma   90.00
#
_symmetry.space_group_name_H-M   'P 1'
#
loop_
_entity.id
_entity.type
_entity.pdbx_description
1 polymer ?
#
loop_
_entity_poly.entity_id
_entity_poly.type
_entity_poly.pdbx_seq_one_letter_code
_entity_poly.pdbx_strand_id
1 'polypeptide(L)'
;MKIRTLLVLALSLGFLLFFGLEASGQELPKARLPILTTSAGQSPDVTTVNIILEEAGIGYDYCDVPTVEVLASGVGLGDRESGAGFHAEVHSDLAKFPKGTPFKTVILAIGASLKGMGASGLTVEAEEARLKKLLDYCQAQKIFTIGVHIGGESKRGAAGSDNERMIDTVAPYVNYLIVTKDGNKDGRFSQIAKKKNIPLTEVDYALDVVEIFKKVFE
;
A
#
# COMPACT_ATOMS: atom_id res chain seq x y z
N MET A 1 -49.93 58.54 -40.37
CA MET A 1 -48.46 58.35 -40.19
C MET A 1 -48.27 57.36 -39.06
N LYS A 2 -48.28 56.05 -39.34
CA LYS A 2 -47.20 55.15 -39.80
C LYS A 2 -46.65 54.30 -38.64
N ILE A 3 -47.28 53.13 -38.53
CA ILE A 3 -46.81 51.85 -37.97
C ILE A 3 -45.38 51.55 -38.42
N ARG A 4 -44.55 50.97 -37.52
CA ARG A 4 -43.36 50.11 -37.77
C ARG A 4 -42.69 49.82 -36.41
N THR A 5 -42.14 48.67 -36.04
CA THR A 5 -42.14 47.26 -36.47
C THR A 5 -41.47 46.50 -35.31
N LEU A 6 -42.01 45.32 -34.99
CA LEU A 6 -41.40 44.16 -34.33
C LEU A 6 -39.87 44.15 -34.11
N LEU A 7 -39.42 43.72 -32.92
CA LEU A 7 -38.45 42.61 -32.81
C LEU A 7 -38.40 42.03 -31.38
N VAL A 8 -38.94 40.82 -31.27
CA VAL A 8 -38.71 39.85 -30.19
C VAL A 8 -37.24 39.45 -30.22
N LEU A 9 -36.53 39.51 -29.10
CA LEU A 9 -35.36 38.65 -28.90
C LEU A 9 -35.28 38.21 -27.45
N ALA A 10 -35.77 36.99 -27.21
CA ALA A 10 -35.45 36.21 -26.04
C ALA A 10 -33.93 36.01 -25.99
N LEU A 11 -33.29 36.48 -24.92
CA LEU A 11 -31.95 36.06 -24.55
C LEU A 11 -32.03 35.33 -23.21
N SER A 12 -32.70 34.17 -23.23
CA SER A 12 -32.40 33.09 -22.29
C SER A 12 -31.00 32.57 -22.62
N LEU A 13 -29.98 33.27 -22.15
CA LEU A 13 -28.60 32.83 -22.28
C LEU A 13 -28.44 31.66 -21.30
N GLY A 14 -28.59 30.45 -21.84
CA GLY A 14 -28.45 29.20 -21.11
C GLY A 14 -27.11 29.19 -20.39
N PHE A 15 -27.18 29.22 -19.06
CA PHE A 15 -26.08 28.83 -18.20
C PHE A 15 -25.96 27.29 -18.34
N LEU A 16 -25.35 26.86 -19.45
CA LEU A 16 -24.88 25.49 -19.62
C LEU A 16 -23.80 25.26 -18.56
N LEU A 17 -24.25 24.78 -17.40
CA LEU A 17 -23.42 24.09 -16.42
C LEU A 17 -22.80 22.89 -17.13
N PHE A 18 -21.65 23.12 -17.77
CA PHE A 18 -20.68 22.08 -18.04
C PHE A 18 -20.15 21.61 -16.67
N PHE A 19 -20.90 20.72 -16.03
CA PHE A 19 -20.31 19.79 -15.09
C PHE A 19 -19.35 18.94 -15.90
N GLY A 20 -18.08 19.36 -15.96
CA GLY A 20 -17.01 18.51 -16.42
C GLY A 20 -17.06 17.23 -15.60
N LEU A 21 -17.28 16.11 -16.27
CA LEU A 21 -16.95 14.81 -15.73
C LEU A 21 -15.42 14.82 -15.58
N GLU A 22 -14.93 15.21 -14.41
CA GLU A 22 -13.53 15.00 -14.06
C GLU A 22 -13.33 13.49 -13.99
N ALA A 23 -12.84 12.94 -15.10
CA ALA A 23 -12.22 11.63 -15.09
C ALA A 23 -11.05 11.71 -14.12
N SER A 24 -11.30 11.28 -12.87
CA SER A 24 -10.30 11.13 -11.81
C SER A 24 -9.32 10.03 -12.21
N GLY A 25 -8.45 10.30 -13.18
CA GLY A 25 -7.20 9.58 -13.34
C GLY A 25 -6.28 10.05 -12.22
N GLN A 26 -6.38 9.43 -11.05
CA GLN A 26 -5.51 9.77 -9.93
C GLN A 26 -4.08 9.40 -10.34
N GLU A 27 -3.19 10.40 -10.39
CA GLU A 27 -1.79 10.18 -10.74
C GLU A 27 -1.14 9.21 -9.75
N LEU A 28 -0.34 8.27 -10.25
CA LEU A 28 0.32 7.29 -9.40
C LEU A 28 1.24 8.00 -8.39
N PRO A 29 1.11 7.72 -7.08
CA PRO A 29 1.99 8.32 -6.09
C PRO A 29 3.46 7.97 -6.36
N LYS A 30 4.35 8.94 -6.13
CA LYS A 30 5.80 8.71 -6.21
C LYS A 30 6.35 8.28 -4.85
N ALA A 31 7.03 7.15 -4.82
CA ALA A 31 7.73 6.63 -3.65
C ALA A 31 9.25 6.72 -3.85
N ARG A 32 10.03 6.43 -2.81
CA ARG A 32 11.50 6.59 -2.85
C ARG A 32 12.22 5.41 -2.22
N LEU A 33 13.41 5.13 -2.72
CA LEU A 33 14.36 4.20 -2.13
C LEU A 33 15.11 4.83 -0.95
N PRO A 34 15.61 4.03 0.01
CA PRO A 34 15.51 2.57 0.09
C PRO A 34 14.18 2.09 0.69
N ILE A 35 13.85 0.82 0.45
CA ILE A 35 12.58 0.18 0.81
C ILE A 35 12.80 -0.86 1.92
N LEU A 36 11.87 -0.90 2.88
CA LEU A 36 11.66 -2.06 3.73
C LEU A 36 10.36 -2.76 3.30
N THR A 37 10.40 -4.08 3.08
CA THR A 37 9.19 -4.90 2.94
C THR A 37 8.90 -5.64 4.24
N THR A 38 7.62 -5.83 4.53
CA THR A 38 7.17 -6.59 5.69
C THR A 38 5.80 -7.21 5.49
N SER A 39 5.51 -8.26 6.26
CA SER A 39 4.19 -8.88 6.32
C SER A 39 3.32 -8.22 7.39
N ALA A 40 2.04 -8.04 7.07
CA ALA A 40 1.00 -7.67 8.01
C ALA A 40 0.06 -8.87 8.20
N GLY A 41 0.43 -9.73 9.15
CA GLY A 41 -0.26 -10.99 9.44
C GLY A 41 0.56 -12.26 9.13
N GLN A 42 1.86 -12.14 8.85
CA GLN A 42 2.76 -13.26 8.56
C GLN A 42 2.31 -14.14 7.37
N SER A 43 1.59 -13.54 6.41
CA SER A 43 1.24 -14.19 5.16
C SER A 43 2.44 -14.32 4.22
N PRO A 44 2.53 -15.42 3.44
CA PRO A 44 3.50 -15.58 2.35
C PRO A 44 3.31 -14.57 1.21
N ASP A 45 2.25 -13.77 1.21
CA ASP A 45 2.03 -12.73 0.19
C ASP A 45 3.20 -11.73 0.15
N VAL A 46 3.93 -11.54 1.26
CA VAL A 46 5.16 -10.72 1.27
C VAL A 46 6.25 -11.30 0.38
N THR A 47 6.36 -12.62 0.27
CA THR A 47 7.30 -13.26 -0.66
C THR A 47 6.95 -12.93 -2.10
N THR A 48 5.66 -12.91 -2.44
CA THR A 48 5.21 -12.48 -3.78
C THR A 48 5.54 -11.01 -4.03
N VAL A 49 5.35 -10.14 -3.03
CA VAL A 49 5.75 -8.71 -3.13
C VAL A 49 7.26 -8.57 -3.35
N ASN A 50 8.06 -9.34 -2.64
CA ASN A 50 9.52 -9.36 -2.78
C ASN A 50 9.94 -9.78 -4.20
N ILE A 51 9.37 -10.87 -4.73
CA ILE A 51 9.58 -11.31 -6.13
C ILE A 51 9.20 -10.20 -7.12
N ILE A 52 8.07 -9.51 -6.90
CA ILE A 52 7.64 -8.40 -7.76
C ILE A 52 8.67 -7.24 -7.76
N LEU A 53 9.30 -6.95 -6.62
CA LEU A 53 10.37 -5.95 -6.55
C LEU A 53 11.64 -6.40 -7.27
N GLU A 54 12.01 -7.67 -7.13
CA GLU A 54 13.14 -8.27 -7.87
C GLU A 54 12.92 -8.17 -9.39
N GLU A 55 11.75 -8.57 -9.88
CA GLU A 55 11.36 -8.46 -11.30
C GLU A 55 11.28 -7.00 -11.78
N ALA A 56 10.98 -6.06 -10.88
CA ALA A 56 11.02 -4.64 -11.17
C ALA A 56 12.46 -4.05 -11.17
N GLY A 57 13.46 -4.82 -10.74
CA GLY A 57 14.85 -4.35 -10.58
C GLY A 57 15.03 -3.39 -9.40
N ILE A 58 14.19 -3.50 -8.37
CA ILE A 58 14.15 -2.59 -7.23
C ILE A 58 14.67 -3.30 -5.98
N GLY A 59 15.76 -2.79 -5.41
CA GLY A 59 16.32 -3.31 -4.16
C GLY A 59 15.47 -2.95 -2.93
N TYR A 60 15.45 -3.85 -1.95
CA TYR A 60 14.72 -3.71 -0.69
C TYR A 60 15.45 -4.47 0.43
N ASP A 61 15.16 -4.13 1.67
CA ASP A 61 15.42 -5.04 2.78
C ASP A 61 14.09 -5.65 3.23
N TYR A 62 14.13 -6.87 3.75
CA TYR A 62 12.96 -7.61 4.18
C TYR A 62 13.06 -7.98 5.64
N CYS A 63 12.01 -7.71 6.41
CA CYS A 63 11.83 -8.28 7.74
C CYS A 63 10.37 -8.72 7.91
N ASP A 64 10.15 -9.94 8.39
CA ASP A 64 8.81 -10.50 8.58
C ASP A 64 8.06 -9.84 9.74
N VAL A 65 8.75 -9.58 10.85
CA VAL A 65 8.20 -8.99 12.09
C VAL A 65 9.01 -7.79 12.62
N PRO A 66 9.31 -6.76 11.82
CA PRO A 66 10.13 -5.63 12.25
C PRO A 66 9.47 -4.92 13.43
N THR A 67 10.28 -4.58 14.41
CA THR A 67 9.94 -3.57 15.42
C THR A 67 10.27 -2.18 14.89
N VAL A 68 9.82 -1.14 15.59
CA VAL A 68 10.22 0.25 15.30
C VAL A 68 11.75 0.40 15.34
N GLU A 69 12.43 -0.33 16.23
CA GLU A 69 13.89 -0.32 16.32
C GLU A 69 14.55 -0.89 15.06
N VAL A 70 14.03 -1.99 14.51
CA VAL A 70 14.49 -2.56 13.24
C VAL A 70 14.34 -1.54 12.12
N LEU A 71 13.14 -0.96 11.98
CA LEU A 71 12.86 0.06 10.96
C LEU A 71 13.75 1.31 11.13
N ALA A 72 13.98 1.76 12.38
CA ALA A 72 14.83 2.89 12.69
C ALA A 72 16.32 2.63 12.42
N SER A 73 16.75 1.37 12.44
CA SER A 73 18.11 0.97 12.11
C SER A 73 18.46 1.22 10.64
N GLY A 74 17.47 1.40 9.77
CA GLY A 74 17.67 1.66 8.35
C GLY A 74 18.18 0.45 7.57
N VAL A 75 18.74 0.72 6.39
CA VAL A 75 19.31 -0.31 5.50
C VAL A 75 20.31 -1.18 6.25
N GLY A 76 20.28 -2.48 6.00
CA GLY A 76 21.06 -3.48 6.73
C GLY A 76 20.40 -3.97 8.02
N LEU A 77 19.22 -3.44 8.39
CA LEU A 77 18.38 -3.90 9.50
C LEU A 77 19.10 -3.97 10.86
N GLY A 78 20.15 -3.18 11.04
CA GLY A 78 21.00 -3.20 12.24
C GLY A 78 21.75 -4.52 12.43
N ASP A 79 22.14 -5.18 11.34
CA ASP A 79 22.88 -6.45 11.33
C ASP A 79 22.16 -7.61 12.03
N ARG A 80 20.82 -7.56 12.07
CA ARG A 80 20.00 -8.65 12.61
C ARG A 80 20.03 -9.85 11.68
N GLU A 81 20.23 -11.03 12.27
CA GLU A 81 20.26 -12.30 11.56
C GLU A 81 18.94 -13.06 11.76
N SER A 82 18.52 -13.81 10.75
CA SER A 82 17.34 -14.68 10.84
C SER A 82 17.53 -15.75 11.90
N GLY A 83 16.44 -16.06 12.60
CA GLY A 83 16.38 -17.08 13.64
C GLY A 83 14.97 -17.66 13.79
N ALA A 84 14.76 -18.43 14.86
CA ALA A 84 13.43 -18.99 15.11
C ALA A 84 12.40 -17.86 15.37
N GLY A 85 11.40 -17.77 14.49
CA GLY A 85 10.31 -16.80 14.59
C GLY A 85 10.66 -15.36 14.21
N PHE A 86 11.82 -15.14 13.59
CA PHE A 86 12.26 -13.84 13.09
C PHE A 86 13.08 -14.04 11.82
N HIS A 87 12.78 -13.28 10.78
CA HIS A 87 13.46 -13.37 9.50
C HIS A 87 13.83 -11.99 8.98
N ALA A 88 15.09 -11.84 8.59
CA ALA A 88 15.66 -10.60 8.09
C ALA A 88 16.61 -10.87 6.92
N GLU A 89 16.44 -10.12 5.84
CA GLU A 89 17.28 -10.20 4.64
C GLU A 89 17.59 -8.81 4.11
N VAL A 90 18.77 -8.65 3.52
CA VAL A 90 19.25 -7.38 2.97
C VAL A 90 19.46 -7.56 1.47
N HIS A 91 18.60 -6.95 0.66
CA HIS A 91 18.69 -6.95 -0.81
C HIS A 91 18.86 -5.53 -1.39
N SER A 92 19.00 -4.51 -0.52
CA SER A 92 19.36 -3.16 -0.95
C SER A 92 20.78 -3.12 -1.51
N ASP A 93 21.00 -2.29 -2.54
CA ASP A 93 22.34 -1.97 -3.02
C ASP A 93 23.12 -1.18 -1.96
N LEU A 94 24.00 -1.87 -1.23
CA LEU A 94 24.79 -1.28 -0.14
C LEU A 94 25.85 -0.28 -0.61
N ALA A 95 26.24 -0.31 -1.88
CA ALA A 95 27.14 0.70 -2.44
C ALA A 95 26.39 2.03 -2.63
N LYS A 96 25.10 1.98 -2.99
CA LYS A 96 24.24 3.15 -3.14
C LYS A 96 23.61 3.61 -1.83
N PHE A 97 23.23 2.67 -0.98
CA PHE A 97 22.59 2.89 0.32
C PHE A 97 23.36 2.16 1.41
N PRO A 98 24.41 2.79 1.99
CA PRO A 98 25.18 2.16 3.06
C PRO A 98 24.29 1.77 4.26
N LYS A 99 24.75 0.80 5.04
CA LYS A 99 24.06 0.38 6.28
C LYS A 99 23.76 1.59 7.18
N GLY A 100 22.58 1.62 7.77
CA GLY A 100 22.08 2.76 8.55
C GLY A 100 21.32 3.82 7.73
N THR A 101 21.31 3.73 6.40
CA THR A 101 20.54 4.67 5.56
C THR A 101 19.05 4.57 5.90
N PRO A 102 18.36 5.67 6.28
CA PRO A 102 16.95 5.59 6.63
C PRO A 102 16.09 5.20 5.43
N PHE A 103 15.22 4.20 5.62
CA PHE A 103 14.21 3.83 4.64
C PHE A 103 13.31 5.02 4.31
N LYS A 104 12.96 5.14 3.03
CA LYS A 104 12.03 6.16 2.54
C LYS A 104 10.66 5.59 2.24
N THR A 105 10.57 4.28 2.05
CA THR A 105 9.30 3.59 1.82
C THR A 105 9.23 2.29 2.62
N VAL A 106 8.06 1.98 3.17
CA VAL A 106 7.71 0.67 3.75
C VAL A 106 6.56 0.08 2.94
N ILE A 107 6.73 -1.16 2.49
CA ILE A 107 5.69 -1.91 1.78
C ILE A 107 5.18 -3.01 2.71
N LEU A 108 3.89 -2.97 3.02
CA LEU A 108 3.22 -3.93 3.90
C LEU A 108 2.34 -4.86 3.06
N ALA A 109 2.69 -6.14 3.00
CA ALA A 109 1.84 -7.16 2.39
C ALA A 109 0.71 -7.54 3.37
N ILE A 110 -0.52 -7.20 3.02
CA ILE A 110 -1.70 -7.35 3.87
C ILE A 110 -2.30 -8.75 3.67
N GLY A 111 -2.18 -9.59 4.69
CA GLY A 111 -2.77 -10.93 4.72
C GLY A 111 -2.34 -11.68 5.97
N ALA A 112 -3.25 -12.45 6.56
CA ALA A 112 -3.01 -13.22 7.77
C ALA A 112 -2.76 -14.71 7.49
N SER A 113 -1.79 -15.30 8.19
CA SER A 113 -1.50 -16.73 8.21
C SER A 113 -1.41 -17.20 9.65
N LEU A 114 -2.42 -17.96 10.11
CA LEU A 114 -2.40 -18.57 11.46
C LEU A 114 -1.16 -19.45 11.68
N LYS A 115 -0.72 -20.17 10.64
CA LYS A 115 0.49 -20.98 10.70
C LYS A 115 1.75 -20.11 10.84
N GLY A 116 1.83 -19.03 10.05
CA GLY A 116 2.96 -18.09 10.11
C GLY A 116 3.04 -17.40 11.47
N MET A 117 1.92 -16.88 11.95
CA MET A 117 1.80 -16.28 13.28
C MET A 117 2.19 -17.26 14.39
N GLY A 118 1.68 -18.50 14.34
CA GLY A 118 2.07 -19.56 15.28
C GLY A 118 3.56 -19.88 15.29
N ALA A 119 4.22 -19.90 14.12
CA ALA A 119 5.66 -20.13 14.02
C ALA A 119 6.50 -18.94 14.55
N SER A 120 6.00 -17.71 14.38
CA SER A 120 6.62 -16.49 14.95
C SER A 120 6.32 -16.30 16.44
N GLY A 121 5.39 -17.07 17.02
CA GLY A 121 4.89 -16.85 18.37
C GLY A 121 4.00 -15.61 18.53
N LEU A 122 3.58 -14.98 17.43
CA LEU A 122 2.70 -13.82 17.45
C LEU A 122 1.23 -14.23 17.59
N THR A 123 0.51 -13.50 18.43
CA THR A 123 -0.96 -13.47 18.41
C THR A 123 -1.43 -12.37 17.45
N VAL A 124 -2.70 -12.42 17.06
CA VAL A 124 -3.29 -11.40 16.18
C VAL A 124 -3.27 -10.04 16.86
N GLU A 125 -3.55 -9.97 18.17
CA GLU A 125 -3.55 -8.72 18.95
C GLU A 125 -2.13 -8.13 19.05
N ALA A 126 -1.12 -8.99 19.24
CA ALA A 126 0.27 -8.55 19.26
C ALA A 126 0.70 -8.02 17.88
N GLU A 127 0.26 -8.67 16.81
CA GLU A 127 0.51 -8.24 15.44
C GLU A 127 -0.17 -6.91 15.12
N GLU A 128 -1.44 -6.73 15.51
CA GLU A 128 -2.14 -5.46 15.36
C GLU A 128 -1.41 -4.32 16.08
N ALA A 129 -0.97 -4.57 17.32
CA ALA A 129 -0.22 -3.60 18.10
C ALA A 129 1.15 -3.27 17.47
N ARG A 130 1.84 -4.26 16.90
CA ARG A 130 3.11 -4.06 16.18
C ARG A 130 2.91 -3.20 14.93
N LEU A 131 1.92 -3.54 14.11
CA LEU A 131 1.61 -2.82 12.88
C LEU A 131 1.20 -1.37 13.15
N LYS A 132 0.38 -1.12 14.17
CA LYS A 132 0.03 0.25 14.59
C LYS A 132 1.28 1.05 14.97
N LYS A 133 2.16 0.50 15.80
CA LYS A 133 3.42 1.18 16.19
C LYS A 133 4.32 1.47 14.99
N LEU A 134 4.40 0.55 14.02
CA LEU A 134 5.16 0.76 12.79
C LEU A 134 4.57 1.88 11.93
N LEU A 135 3.25 1.88 11.73
CA LEU A 135 2.55 2.89 10.94
C LEU A 135 2.64 4.27 11.61
N ASP A 136 2.48 4.35 12.92
CA ASP A 136 2.66 5.57 13.70
C ASP A 136 4.08 6.13 13.55
N TYR A 137 5.09 5.25 13.61
CA TYR A 137 6.47 5.65 13.39
C TYR A 137 6.71 6.13 11.95
N CYS A 138 6.17 5.42 10.95
CA CYS A 138 6.28 5.83 9.55
C CYS A 138 5.66 7.20 9.32
N GLN A 139 4.48 7.45 9.89
CA GLN A 139 3.82 8.75 9.83
C GLN A 139 4.68 9.84 10.49
N ALA A 140 5.19 9.59 11.70
CA ALA A 140 6.01 10.54 12.44
C ALA A 140 7.32 10.90 11.70
N GLN A 141 7.94 9.91 11.04
CA GLN A 141 9.18 10.08 10.29
C GLN A 141 8.97 10.43 8.81
N LYS A 142 7.71 10.59 8.37
CA LYS A 142 7.33 10.85 6.96
C LYS A 142 7.89 9.79 5.99
N ILE A 143 7.93 8.53 6.43
CA ILE A 143 8.26 7.38 5.61
C ILE A 143 7.00 7.00 4.83
N PHE A 144 7.11 6.91 3.51
CA PHE A 144 5.97 6.58 2.66
C PHE A 144 5.56 5.12 2.88
N THR A 145 4.26 4.83 2.92
CA THR A 145 3.74 3.49 3.18
C THR A 145 2.85 3.01 2.05
N ILE A 146 3.09 1.79 1.58
CA ILE A 146 2.30 1.13 0.55
C ILE A 146 1.69 -0.14 1.14
N GLY A 147 0.35 -0.21 1.19
CA GLY A 147 -0.36 -1.44 1.52
C GLY A 147 -0.64 -2.26 0.27
N VAL A 148 -0.23 -3.52 0.25
CA VAL A 148 -0.37 -4.40 -0.91
C VAL A 148 -1.21 -5.62 -0.54
N HIS A 149 -2.32 -5.84 -1.24
CA HIS A 149 -3.15 -7.03 -1.08
C HIS A 149 -3.34 -7.74 -2.43
N ILE A 150 -2.44 -8.68 -2.72
CA ILE A 150 -2.34 -9.37 -4.01
C ILE A 150 -2.73 -10.85 -3.98
N GLY A 151 -3.11 -11.36 -2.81
CA GLY A 151 -3.52 -12.75 -2.63
C GLY A 151 -4.95 -13.08 -3.10
N GLY A 152 -5.71 -12.07 -3.51
CA GLY A 152 -7.07 -12.24 -4.01
C GLY A 152 -8.10 -12.53 -2.91
N GLU A 153 -9.31 -12.89 -3.32
CA GLU A 153 -10.46 -13.16 -2.45
C GLU A 153 -10.14 -14.25 -1.41
N SER A 154 -9.33 -15.24 -1.80
CA SER A 154 -8.89 -16.32 -0.91
C SER A 154 -8.12 -15.85 0.33
N LYS A 155 -7.52 -14.64 0.28
CA LYS A 155 -6.78 -14.03 1.38
C LYS A 155 -7.56 -12.95 2.13
N ARG A 156 -8.84 -12.75 1.79
CA ARG A 156 -9.77 -11.91 2.57
C ARG A 156 -10.34 -12.66 3.77
N GLY A 157 -10.54 -13.98 3.62
CA GLY A 157 -11.17 -14.81 4.65
C GLY A 157 -12.64 -14.44 4.90
N ALA A 158 -13.22 -14.97 5.97
CA ALA A 158 -14.57 -14.60 6.39
C ALA A 158 -14.60 -13.20 7.01
N ALA A 159 -15.77 -12.56 7.02
CA ALA A 159 -15.97 -11.29 7.72
C ALA A 159 -15.57 -11.40 9.20
N GLY A 160 -14.74 -10.47 9.68
CA GLY A 160 -14.22 -10.46 11.05
C GLY A 160 -13.07 -11.46 11.31
N SER A 161 -12.59 -12.17 10.27
CA SER A 161 -11.42 -13.04 10.39
C SER A 161 -10.13 -12.25 10.60
N ASP A 162 -9.05 -12.95 10.95
CA ASP A 162 -7.75 -12.32 11.16
C ASP A 162 -7.21 -11.61 9.92
N ASN A 163 -7.56 -12.08 8.73
CA ASN A 163 -7.23 -11.38 7.48
C ASN A 163 -7.91 -10.00 7.42
N GLU A 164 -9.20 -9.94 7.74
CA GLU A 164 -9.96 -8.69 7.80
C GLU A 164 -9.43 -7.74 8.87
N ARG A 165 -8.98 -8.28 10.01
CA ARG A 165 -8.33 -7.52 11.07
C ARG A 165 -7.00 -6.88 10.62
N MET A 166 -6.20 -7.58 9.81
CA MET A 166 -4.98 -6.99 9.22
C MET A 166 -5.33 -5.87 8.23
N ILE A 167 -6.39 -6.04 7.43
CA ILE A 167 -6.90 -4.99 6.54
C ILE A 167 -7.31 -3.76 7.34
N ASP A 168 -8.12 -3.91 8.39
CA ASP A 168 -8.58 -2.80 9.23
C ASP A 168 -7.42 -2.09 9.95
N THR A 169 -6.36 -2.84 10.27
CA THR A 169 -5.18 -2.31 10.96
C THR A 169 -4.27 -1.52 10.02
N VAL A 170 -4.13 -1.94 8.76
CA VAL A 170 -3.13 -1.36 7.84
C VAL A 170 -3.76 -0.44 6.80
N ALA A 171 -4.73 -0.94 6.04
CA ALA A 171 -5.22 -0.26 4.84
C ALA A 171 -5.72 1.18 5.07
N PRO A 172 -6.35 1.54 6.21
CA PRO A 172 -6.80 2.90 6.46
C PRO A 172 -5.70 3.91 6.82
N TYR A 173 -4.45 3.48 6.99
CA TYR A 173 -3.34 4.28 7.52
C TYR A 173 -2.13 4.35 6.59
N VAL A 174 -2.18 3.67 5.43
CA VAL A 174 -1.12 3.75 4.43
C VAL A 174 -1.29 4.96 3.51
N ASN A 175 -0.23 5.33 2.81
CA ASN A 175 -0.26 6.44 1.85
C ASN A 175 -0.72 6.00 0.45
N TYR A 176 -0.64 4.71 0.15
CA TYR A 176 -1.03 4.15 -1.15
C TYR A 176 -1.49 2.70 -1.00
N LEU A 177 -2.53 2.31 -1.72
CA LEU A 177 -3.04 0.94 -1.77
C LEU A 177 -2.89 0.36 -3.18
N ILE A 178 -2.39 -0.88 -3.25
CA ILE A 178 -2.38 -1.70 -4.46
C ILE A 178 -3.06 -3.02 -4.13
N VAL A 179 -4.11 -3.37 -4.86
CA VAL A 179 -4.87 -4.59 -4.62
C VAL A 179 -5.19 -5.30 -5.93
N THR A 180 -5.37 -6.62 -5.89
CA THR A 180 -6.00 -7.30 -7.02
C THR A 180 -7.50 -7.02 -7.03
N LYS A 181 -8.10 -6.87 -8.23
CA LYS A 181 -9.56 -6.76 -8.38
C LYS A 181 -10.29 -7.92 -7.73
N ASP A 182 -9.70 -9.12 -7.82
CA ASP A 182 -10.20 -10.32 -7.14
C ASP A 182 -10.28 -10.15 -5.61
N GLY A 183 -9.23 -9.58 -4.98
CA GLY A 183 -9.21 -9.30 -3.55
C GLY A 183 -10.12 -8.15 -3.13
N ASN A 184 -10.65 -7.38 -4.08
CA ASN A 184 -11.50 -6.22 -3.86
C ASN A 184 -12.90 -6.35 -4.52
N LYS A 185 -13.37 -7.58 -4.78
CA LYS A 185 -14.68 -7.86 -5.39
C LYS A 185 -15.86 -7.19 -4.69
N ASP A 186 -15.80 -7.09 -3.36
CA ASP A 186 -16.80 -6.44 -2.52
C ASP A 186 -16.61 -4.91 -2.39
N GLY A 187 -15.61 -4.36 -3.07
CA GLY A 187 -15.23 -2.95 -3.05
C GLY A 187 -14.71 -2.49 -1.68
N ARG A 188 -14.31 -3.39 -0.78
CA ARG A 188 -13.90 -3.00 0.58
C ARG A 188 -12.68 -2.09 0.60
N PHE A 189 -11.65 -2.38 -0.19
CA PHE A 189 -10.49 -1.51 -0.29
C PHE A 189 -10.87 -0.18 -0.96
N SER A 190 -11.76 -0.19 -1.96
CA SER A 190 -12.29 1.04 -2.57
C SER A 190 -13.02 1.91 -1.54
N GLN A 191 -13.80 1.31 -0.63
CA GLN A 191 -14.49 2.01 0.45
C GLN A 191 -13.50 2.62 1.46
N ILE A 192 -12.49 1.85 1.87
CA ILE A 192 -11.43 2.32 2.78
C ILE A 192 -10.67 3.49 2.14
N ALA A 193 -10.21 3.30 0.90
CA ALA A 193 -9.47 4.28 0.12
C ALA A 193 -10.26 5.58 -0.02
N LYS A 194 -11.53 5.52 -0.43
CA LYS A 194 -12.42 6.69 -0.53
C LYS A 194 -12.62 7.39 0.81
N LYS A 195 -12.86 6.63 1.89
CA LYS A 195 -13.10 7.21 3.24
C LYS A 195 -11.87 7.90 3.80
N LYS A 196 -10.68 7.41 3.47
CA LYS A 196 -9.40 7.92 3.97
C LYS A 196 -8.67 8.83 2.98
N ASN A 197 -9.24 9.02 1.78
CA ASN A 197 -8.62 9.74 0.68
C ASN A 197 -7.23 9.18 0.31
N ILE A 198 -7.14 7.86 0.23
CA ILE A 198 -5.91 7.13 -0.12
C ILE A 198 -6.00 6.77 -1.61
N PRO A 199 -4.97 7.05 -2.43
CA PRO A 199 -4.89 6.54 -3.78
C PRO A 199 -4.96 5.02 -3.80
N LEU A 200 -5.76 4.46 -4.71
CA LEU A 200 -5.94 3.01 -4.87
C LEU A 200 -5.69 2.62 -6.32
N THR A 201 -4.84 1.62 -6.51
CA THR A 201 -4.68 0.94 -7.79
C THR A 201 -5.19 -0.48 -7.69
N GLU A 202 -6.06 -0.84 -8.62
CA GLU A 202 -6.58 -2.19 -8.78
C GLU A 202 -5.96 -2.86 -10.01
N VAL A 203 -5.33 -4.00 -9.80
CA VAL A 203 -4.70 -4.81 -10.87
C VAL A 203 -5.47 -6.10 -11.11
N ASP A 204 -5.35 -6.67 -12.31
CA ASP A 204 -5.99 -7.95 -12.61
C ASP A 204 -5.22 -9.11 -11.95
N TYR A 205 -3.89 -9.07 -12.03
CA TYR A 205 -3.00 -10.09 -11.49
C TYR A 205 -1.90 -9.51 -10.62
N ALA A 206 -1.38 -10.32 -9.68
CA ALA A 206 -0.29 -9.91 -8.79
C ALA A 206 0.95 -9.40 -9.55
N LEU A 207 1.31 -10.04 -10.67
CA LEU A 207 2.49 -9.65 -11.46
C LEU A 207 2.33 -8.32 -12.20
N ASP A 208 1.09 -7.83 -12.42
CA ASP A 208 0.88 -6.51 -13.03
C ASP A 208 1.44 -5.38 -12.14
N VAL A 209 1.65 -5.66 -10.84
CA VAL A 209 2.27 -4.73 -9.88
C VAL A 209 3.72 -4.42 -10.25
N VAL A 210 4.42 -5.26 -11.02
CA VAL A 210 5.79 -4.98 -11.49
C VAL A 210 5.85 -3.63 -12.22
N GLU A 211 4.95 -3.42 -13.18
CA GLU A 211 4.90 -2.18 -13.95
C GLU A 211 4.41 -0.99 -13.12
N ILE A 212 3.57 -1.24 -12.10
CA ILE A 212 3.15 -0.20 -11.15
C ILE A 212 4.35 0.24 -10.30
N PHE A 213 5.13 -0.70 -9.74
CA PHE A 213 6.30 -0.38 -8.94
C PHE A 213 7.38 0.35 -9.76
N LYS A 214 7.63 -0.05 -11.01
CA LYS A 214 8.52 0.70 -11.90
C LYS A 214 8.10 2.17 -11.99
N LYS A 215 6.82 2.46 -12.24
CA LYS A 215 6.31 3.84 -12.34
C LYS A 215 6.31 4.60 -11.02
N VAL A 216 6.05 3.92 -9.91
CA VAL A 216 6.00 4.51 -8.56
C VAL A 216 7.40 4.89 -8.07
N PHE A 217 8.43 4.14 -8.45
CA PHE A 217 9.82 4.34 -8.02
C PHE A 217 10.76 4.95 -9.08
N GLU A 218 10.26 5.19 -10.29
CA GLU A 218 10.90 6.03 -11.32
C GLU A 218 10.96 7.51 -10.90
#